data_AF-A0A9P9DS72-F1
#
_entry.id   AF-A0A9P9DS72-F1
#
_cell.length_a   1.000
_cell.length_b   1.000
_cell.length_c   1.000
_cell.angle_alpha   90.00
_cell.angle_beta   90.00
_cell.angle_gamma   90.00
#
_symmetry.space_group_name_H-M   'P 1'
#
loop_
_entity.id
_entity.type
_entity.pdbx_description
1 polymer ?
#
loop_
_entity_poly.entity_id
_entity_poly.type
_entity_poly.pdbx_seq_one_letter_code
_entity_poly.pdbx_strand_id
1 'polypeptide(L)'
;MVKLDSLFALGALGMGALAHPTIKHIDRRFCSVEERNVFTRSDDLTSRATIPKATKWNPPSKMVTALDQVWKQTMKENPQGLQDKNWIIDQLIANQGNINYCVRWNHDGKSTAAARAATVTALQRSMQKWFDVLVGFEGFPLTKLNVSVVGYAVKNKNQLEGDISKLDVYTTKDPDGVPECDVRCYRGAHLDGNLSQCPGGKENRYDISLWLDKSLQGQMGGYGYNWGQELGPDYFLNNVNNDNIHILLHEIGHGFGLLGQTNFIMMAGSATEVTEFDAWMLRDWWRKLKANRGW
;
A
#
# COMPACT_ATOMS: atom_id res chain seq x y z
N MET A 1 45.20 40.43 28.63
CA MET A 1 45.79 39.20 28.07
C MET A 1 45.43 38.03 28.99
N VAL A 2 44.50 37.18 28.54
CA VAL A 2 44.53 35.70 28.67
C VAL A 2 44.65 35.09 30.08
N LYS A 3 43.51 34.62 30.64
CA LYS A 3 43.16 33.20 30.97
C LYS A 3 43.58 32.77 32.40
N LEU A 4 42.92 31.87 33.14
CA LEU A 4 41.86 30.90 32.88
C LEU A 4 41.28 30.48 34.26
N ASP A 5 39.96 30.47 34.44
CA ASP A 5 39.30 29.58 35.41
C ASP A 5 38.64 28.47 34.59
N SER A 6 38.98 27.21 34.88
CA SER A 6 38.35 26.03 34.26
C SER A 6 37.69 25.18 35.33
N LEU A 7 36.37 25.34 35.39
CA LEU A 7 35.43 24.45 36.06
C LEU A 7 35.31 23.14 35.28
N PHE A 8 35.20 22.06 36.06
CA PHE A 8 34.76 20.73 35.66
C PHE A 8 33.53 20.77 34.73
N ALA A 9 33.65 20.11 33.57
CA ALA A 9 32.50 19.67 32.80
C ALA A 9 32.62 18.16 32.60
N LEU A 10 31.76 17.41 33.29
CA LEU A 10 31.52 15.99 33.05
C LEU A 10 31.08 15.81 31.59
N GLY A 11 31.81 14.96 30.86
CA GLY A 11 31.39 14.48 29.55
C GLY A 11 30.15 13.58 29.70
N ALA A 12 29.00 14.09 29.29
CA ALA A 12 27.85 13.27 28.97
C ALA A 12 27.96 12.86 27.50
N LEU A 13 28.34 11.59 27.28
CA LEU A 13 28.15 10.89 26.01
C LEU A 13 26.64 10.83 25.72
N GLY A 14 26.13 11.85 25.04
CA GLY A 14 24.80 11.84 24.45
C GLY A 14 24.79 10.81 23.32
N MET A 15 24.38 9.58 23.63
CA MET A 15 23.88 8.66 22.62
C MET A 15 22.70 9.36 21.93
N GLY A 16 22.94 9.83 20.71
CA GLY A 16 21.90 10.34 19.84
C GLY A 16 20.88 9.24 19.63
N ALA A 17 19.75 9.35 20.32
CA ALA A 17 18.53 8.65 19.95
C ALA A 17 18.20 9.13 18.53
N LEU A 18 18.54 8.30 17.54
CA LEU A 18 18.08 8.45 16.17
C LEU A 18 16.55 8.39 16.24
N ALA A 19 15.93 9.57 16.21
CA ALA A 19 14.50 9.73 16.10
C ALA A 19 14.06 8.88 14.91
N HIS A 20 13.44 7.74 15.20
CA HIS A 20 12.79 6.95 14.17
C HIS A 20 11.77 7.86 13.51
N PRO A 21 11.73 7.96 12.18
CA PRO A 21 10.56 8.51 11.53
C PRO A 21 9.45 7.50 11.81
N THR A 22 8.75 7.69 12.93
CA THR A 22 7.38 7.22 13.06
C THR A 22 6.69 7.70 11.80
N ILE A 23 6.07 6.78 11.07
CA ILE A 23 5.18 7.09 9.96
C ILE A 23 4.10 7.99 10.57
N LYS A 24 4.37 9.30 10.57
CA LYS A 24 3.55 10.31 11.22
C LYS A 24 2.21 10.22 10.55
N HIS A 25 1.19 9.83 11.33
CA HIS A 25 -0.25 10.03 11.15
C HIS A 25 -0.62 10.97 9.99
N ILE A 26 -0.43 10.53 8.75
CA ILE A 26 -1.23 11.00 7.62
C ILE A 26 -2.53 10.25 7.84
N ASP A 27 -3.49 10.98 8.43
CA ASP A 27 -4.86 10.61 8.75
C ASP A 27 -5.20 9.18 8.30
N ARG A 28 -4.98 8.20 9.19
CA ARG A 28 -5.42 6.80 9.00
C ARG A 28 -6.94 6.84 9.00
N ARG A 29 -7.54 7.20 7.87
CA ARG A 29 -8.99 7.18 7.68
C ARG A 29 -9.39 5.73 7.53
N PHE A 30 -10.19 5.23 8.47
CA PHE A 30 -10.71 3.88 8.37
C PHE A 30 -11.77 3.84 7.28
N CYS A 31 -11.55 3.02 6.26
CA CYS A 31 -12.46 2.87 5.13
C CYS A 31 -13.46 1.76 5.46
N SER A 32 -14.50 2.10 6.24
CA SER A 32 -15.58 1.18 6.54
C SER A 32 -16.45 0.94 5.32
N VAL A 33 -16.80 -0.32 5.08
CA VAL A 33 -17.95 -0.67 4.26
C VAL A 33 -19.18 -0.29 5.09
N GLU A 34 -19.80 0.87 4.83
CA GLU A 34 -21.12 1.14 5.41
C GLU A 34 -22.03 -0.03 5.02
N GLU A 35 -22.69 -0.66 6.00
CA GLU A 35 -23.71 -1.70 5.80
C GLU A 35 -24.96 -1.12 5.12
N ARG A 36 -24.82 -0.41 4.01
CA ARG A 36 -25.92 -0.22 3.08
C ARG A 36 -26.12 -1.54 2.34
N ASN A 37 -26.75 -2.47 3.05
CA ASN A 37 -27.53 -3.54 2.44
C ASN A 37 -26.75 -4.44 1.46
N VAL A 38 -25.57 -4.90 1.84
CA VAL A 38 -24.83 -5.94 1.09
C VAL A 38 -25.64 -7.25 1.06
N PHE A 39 -26.47 -7.52 2.07
CA PHE A 39 -27.31 -8.72 2.18
C PHE A 39 -28.69 -8.62 1.48
N THR A 40 -29.10 -7.47 0.96
CA THR A 40 -30.36 -7.35 0.17
C THR A 40 -30.13 -7.17 -1.33
N ARG A 41 -28.87 -7.26 -1.79
CA ARG A 41 -28.55 -7.50 -3.21
C ARG A 41 -28.13 -8.96 -3.40
N SER A 42 -29.05 -9.85 -3.06
CA SER A 42 -28.94 -11.26 -3.42
C SER A 42 -29.05 -11.43 -4.94
N ASP A 43 -28.14 -12.23 -5.48
CA ASP A 43 -28.18 -12.95 -6.76
C ASP A 43 -27.76 -12.26 -8.08
N ASP A 44 -27.33 -10.99 -8.10
CA ASP A 44 -26.87 -10.33 -9.36
C ASP A 44 -25.45 -9.73 -9.32
N LEU A 45 -24.64 -10.05 -8.29
CA LEU A 45 -23.23 -9.62 -8.21
C LEU A 45 -22.27 -10.70 -8.72
N THR A 46 -22.55 -11.30 -9.87
CA THR A 46 -21.48 -11.83 -10.73
C THR A 46 -20.89 -10.67 -11.50
N SER A 47 -19.68 -10.26 -11.12
CA SER A 47 -19.00 -9.08 -11.60
C SER A 47 -18.68 -9.14 -13.12
N ARG A 48 -18.84 -8.01 -13.82
CA ARG A 48 -18.72 -7.84 -15.28
C ARG A 48 -18.20 -6.45 -15.67
N ALA A 49 -17.55 -5.70 -14.77
CA ALA A 49 -17.06 -4.36 -15.11
C ALA A 49 -16.06 -4.45 -16.27
N THR A 50 -16.52 -4.09 -17.47
CA THR A 50 -15.68 -4.03 -18.65
C THR A 50 -14.97 -2.69 -18.61
N ILE A 51 -13.68 -2.68 -18.30
CA ILE A 51 -12.84 -1.47 -18.34
C ILE A 51 -12.32 -1.33 -19.77
N PRO A 52 -12.76 -0.31 -20.54
CA PRO A 52 -12.25 -0.12 -21.90
C PRO A 52 -10.76 0.18 -21.85
N LYS A 53 -10.00 -0.45 -22.76
CA LYS A 53 -8.62 -0.06 -23.01
C LYS A 53 -8.60 1.36 -23.57
N ALA A 54 -7.76 2.21 -23.00
CA ALA A 54 -7.53 3.56 -23.48
C ALA A 54 -6.02 3.77 -23.66
N THR A 55 -5.62 4.48 -24.73
CA THR A 55 -4.23 4.88 -24.94
C THR A 55 -4.00 6.38 -24.73
N LYS A 56 -5.08 7.17 -24.70
CA LYS A 56 -5.09 8.62 -24.56
C LYS A 56 -6.18 9.07 -23.60
N TRP A 57 -6.02 10.23 -22.99
CA TRP A 57 -7.05 10.85 -22.16
C TRP A 57 -8.30 11.21 -22.99
N ASN A 58 -9.35 10.39 -22.88
CA ASN A 58 -10.65 10.60 -23.52
C ASN A 58 -11.78 9.89 -22.74
N PRO A 59 -12.05 10.29 -21.48
CA PRO A 59 -13.13 9.69 -20.71
C PRO A 59 -14.50 9.98 -21.34
N PRO A 60 -15.51 9.12 -21.11
CA PRO A 60 -16.89 9.41 -21.49
C PRO A 60 -17.34 10.78 -20.96
N SER A 61 -18.03 11.56 -21.79
CA SER A 61 -18.46 12.93 -21.44
C SER A 61 -19.22 13.02 -20.11
N LYS A 62 -20.05 12.00 -19.83
CA LYS A 62 -20.79 11.87 -18.56
C LYS A 62 -19.92 11.72 -17.31
N MET A 63 -18.65 11.32 -17.45
CA MET A 63 -17.72 11.12 -16.32
C MET A 63 -16.84 12.35 -16.06
N VAL A 64 -16.65 13.23 -17.04
CA VAL A 64 -15.68 14.35 -16.97
C VAL A 64 -15.89 15.23 -15.76
N THR A 65 -17.14 15.65 -15.50
CA THR A 65 -17.47 16.52 -14.35
C THR A 65 -17.15 15.84 -13.03
N ALA A 66 -17.51 14.57 -12.87
CA ALA A 66 -17.25 13.82 -11.64
C ALA A 66 -15.75 13.57 -11.44
N LEU A 67 -15.00 13.28 -12.50
CA LEU A 67 -13.54 13.13 -12.43
C LEU A 67 -12.85 14.43 -11.99
N ASP A 68 -13.29 15.58 -12.50
CA ASP A 68 -12.77 16.90 -12.09
C ASP A 68 -13.10 17.21 -10.61
N GLN A 69 -14.30 16.87 -10.15
CA GLN A 69 -14.70 17.03 -8.75
C GLN A 69 -13.84 16.17 -7.81
N VAL A 70 -13.65 14.89 -8.16
CA VAL A 70 -12.80 13.99 -7.39
C VAL A 70 -11.37 14.53 -7.34
N TRP A 71 -10.81 14.93 -8.48
CA TRP A 71 -9.46 15.52 -8.53
C TRP A 71 -9.32 16.75 -7.62
N LYS A 72 -10.25 17.71 -7.71
CA LYS A 72 -10.24 18.92 -6.87
C LYS A 72 -10.30 18.57 -5.39
N GLN A 73 -11.10 17.57 -5.04
CA GLN A 73 -11.23 17.12 -3.67
C GLN A 73 -9.97 16.40 -3.18
N THR A 74 -9.39 15.52 -3.99
CA THR A 74 -8.08 14.87 -3.71
C THR A 74 -7.01 15.93 -3.44
N MET A 75 -6.93 16.99 -4.25
CA MET A 75 -5.95 18.06 -4.06
C MET A 75 -6.28 18.99 -2.88
N LYS A 76 -7.55 19.06 -2.45
CA LYS A 76 -7.93 19.77 -1.22
C LYS A 76 -7.50 18.99 0.03
N GLU A 77 -7.69 17.68 0.04
CA GLU A 77 -7.31 16.81 1.17
C GLU A 77 -5.81 16.55 1.22
N ASN A 78 -5.16 16.46 0.06
CA ASN A 78 -3.74 16.24 -0.06
C ASN A 78 -3.08 17.23 -1.04
N PRO A 79 -2.92 18.51 -0.65
CA PRO A 79 -2.37 19.56 -1.53
C PRO A 79 -0.96 19.26 -2.04
N GLN A 80 -0.20 18.47 -1.28
CA GLN A 80 1.16 18.07 -1.62
C GLN A 80 1.22 16.65 -2.20
N GLY A 81 0.08 16.04 -2.54
CA GLY A 81 0.03 14.65 -2.99
C GLY A 81 0.91 14.38 -4.20
N LEU A 82 0.97 15.30 -5.16
CA LEU A 82 1.88 15.17 -6.31
C LEU A 82 3.37 15.27 -5.92
N GLN A 83 3.74 15.84 -4.78
CA GLN A 83 5.14 15.93 -4.33
C GLN A 83 5.64 14.67 -3.64
N ASP A 84 4.74 13.85 -3.10
CA ASP A 84 5.09 12.56 -2.50
C ASP A 84 5.62 11.60 -3.58
N LYS A 85 6.83 11.06 -3.39
CA LYS A 85 7.55 10.19 -4.35
C LYS A 85 7.49 8.70 -3.99
N ASN A 86 6.52 8.33 -3.16
CA ASN A 86 6.33 6.97 -2.69
C ASN A 86 5.01 6.33 -3.15
N TRP A 87 4.22 6.97 -4.02
CA TRP A 87 3.04 6.31 -4.60
C TRP A 87 3.43 5.00 -5.31
N ILE A 88 2.48 4.06 -5.42
CA ILE A 88 2.71 2.78 -6.10
C ILE A 88 3.28 2.99 -7.52
N ILE A 89 2.86 4.04 -8.25
CA ILE A 89 3.46 4.37 -9.55
C ILE A 89 4.96 4.70 -9.44
N ASP A 90 5.37 5.49 -8.45
CA ASP A 90 6.79 5.79 -8.21
C ASP A 90 7.56 4.53 -7.81
N GLN A 91 6.94 3.62 -7.04
CA GLN A 91 7.53 2.33 -6.65
C GLN A 91 7.74 1.43 -7.87
N LEU A 92 6.71 1.30 -8.71
CA LEU A 92 6.74 0.53 -9.95
C LEU A 92 7.82 1.04 -10.90
N ILE A 93 7.94 2.35 -11.10
CA ILE A 93 8.95 2.94 -11.98
C ILE A 93 10.35 2.74 -11.39
N ALA A 94 10.53 2.99 -10.10
CA ALA A 94 11.83 2.82 -9.43
C ALA A 94 12.31 1.36 -9.41
N ASN A 95 11.39 0.40 -9.53
CA ASN A 95 11.69 -1.04 -9.50
C ASN A 95 11.33 -1.77 -10.80
N GLN A 96 11.18 -1.04 -11.90
CA GLN A 96 10.95 -1.58 -13.25
C GLN A 96 9.80 -2.62 -13.32
N GLY A 97 8.70 -2.35 -12.63
CA GLY A 97 7.52 -3.21 -12.58
C GLY A 97 7.57 -4.33 -11.53
N ASN A 98 8.59 -4.39 -10.68
CA ASN A 98 8.62 -5.30 -9.54
C ASN A 98 8.11 -4.60 -8.27
N ILE A 99 7.39 -5.30 -7.41
CA ILE A 99 6.96 -4.80 -6.10
C ILE A 99 7.25 -5.87 -5.05
N ASN A 100 8.02 -5.50 -4.05
CA ASN A 100 8.33 -6.34 -2.90
C ASN A 100 7.42 -5.98 -1.72
N TYR A 101 6.66 -6.94 -1.23
CA TYR A 101 5.86 -6.82 -0.02
C TYR A 101 6.61 -7.33 1.21
N CYS A 102 6.42 -6.68 2.35
CA CYS A 102 6.67 -7.26 3.67
C CYS A 102 5.37 -7.38 4.47
N VAL A 103 5.06 -8.59 4.95
CA VAL A 103 3.82 -8.89 5.66
C VAL A 103 4.01 -8.72 7.17
N ARG A 104 3.22 -7.86 7.80
CA ARG A 104 3.09 -7.80 9.26
C ARG A 104 1.98 -8.75 9.69
N TRP A 105 2.35 -9.91 10.22
CA TRP A 105 1.43 -10.95 10.68
C TRP A 105 1.10 -10.74 12.16
N ASN A 106 0.14 -9.86 12.43
CA ASN A 106 -0.40 -9.65 13.77
C ASN A 106 -1.68 -10.49 13.97
N HIS A 107 -1.55 -11.80 13.82
CA HIS A 107 -2.59 -12.79 14.06
C HIS A 107 -2.09 -13.82 15.07
N ASP A 108 -2.99 -14.43 15.83
CA ASP A 108 -2.60 -15.40 16.87
C ASP A 108 -2.37 -16.81 16.29
N GLY A 109 -2.89 -17.09 15.09
CA GLY A 109 -2.70 -18.32 14.36
C GLY A 109 -1.37 -18.42 13.60
N LYS A 110 -1.25 -19.53 12.85
CA LYS A 110 -0.07 -19.87 12.05
C LYS A 110 -0.20 -19.35 10.63
N SER A 111 0.90 -18.87 10.07
CA SER A 111 1.05 -18.64 8.64
C SER A 111 1.65 -19.89 8.01
N THR A 112 0.82 -20.70 7.36
CA THR A 112 1.26 -21.92 6.68
C THR A 112 1.94 -21.60 5.35
N ALA A 113 2.76 -22.51 4.82
CA ALA A 113 3.36 -22.33 3.49
C ALA A 113 2.29 -22.12 2.40
N ALA A 114 1.16 -22.82 2.47
CA ALA A 114 0.04 -22.64 1.56
C ALA A 114 -0.62 -21.25 1.70
N ALA A 115 -0.83 -20.77 2.93
CA ALA A 115 -1.37 -19.44 3.17
C ALA A 115 -0.43 -18.34 2.63
N ARG A 116 0.90 -18.49 2.80
CA ARG A 116 1.89 -17.56 2.23
C ARG A 116 1.87 -17.57 0.70
N ALA A 117 1.82 -18.74 0.06
CA ALA A 117 1.72 -18.84 -1.40
C ALA A 117 0.42 -18.22 -1.94
N ALA A 118 -0.71 -18.46 -1.27
CA ALA A 118 -1.98 -17.84 -1.61
C ALA A 118 -1.94 -16.31 -1.43
N THR A 119 -1.28 -15.82 -0.37
CA THR A 119 -1.09 -14.38 -0.13
C THR A 119 -0.36 -13.70 -1.29
N VAL A 120 0.77 -14.27 -1.76
CA VAL A 120 1.50 -13.72 -2.92
C VAL A 120 0.61 -13.69 -4.17
N THR A 121 -0.12 -14.77 -4.42
CA THR A 121 -1.03 -14.88 -5.57
C THR A 121 -2.15 -13.83 -5.51
N ALA A 122 -2.73 -13.61 -4.32
CA ALA A 122 -3.76 -12.62 -4.08
C ALA A 122 -3.27 -11.19 -4.29
N LEU A 123 -2.07 -10.87 -3.80
CA LEU A 123 -1.44 -9.56 -3.97
C LEU A 123 -1.10 -9.28 -5.44
N GLN A 124 -0.50 -10.26 -6.14
CA GLN A 124 -0.27 -10.15 -7.59
C GLN A 124 -1.59 -9.88 -8.33
N ARG A 125 -2.61 -10.72 -8.12
CA ARG A 125 -3.91 -10.60 -8.80
C ARG A 125 -4.57 -9.24 -8.54
N SER A 126 -4.53 -8.77 -7.29
CA SER A 126 -5.15 -7.51 -6.90
C SER A 126 -4.41 -6.29 -7.47
N MET A 127 -3.08 -6.28 -7.41
CA MET A 127 -2.26 -5.20 -7.99
C MET A 127 -2.33 -5.20 -9.53
N GLN A 128 -2.42 -6.38 -10.15
CA GLN A 128 -2.50 -6.52 -11.62
C GLN A 128 -3.71 -5.79 -12.19
N LYS A 129 -4.86 -5.84 -11.51
CA LYS A 129 -6.08 -5.13 -11.96
C LYS A 129 -5.87 -3.62 -12.10
N TRP A 130 -5.14 -3.01 -11.17
CA TRP A 130 -4.79 -1.59 -11.25
C TRP A 130 -3.67 -1.32 -12.25
N PHE A 131 -2.66 -2.19 -12.31
CA PHE A 131 -1.55 -2.07 -13.25
C PHE A 131 -2.03 -2.11 -14.71
N ASP A 132 -2.94 -3.02 -15.04
CA ASP A 132 -3.47 -3.21 -16.40
C ASP A 132 -4.22 -1.98 -16.93
N VAL A 133 -4.79 -1.16 -16.05
CA VAL A 133 -5.44 0.12 -16.42
C VAL A 133 -4.44 1.07 -17.09
N LEU A 134 -3.18 1.04 -16.67
CA LEU A 134 -2.11 1.94 -17.12
C LEU A 134 -1.35 1.41 -18.33
N VAL A 135 -1.32 0.10 -18.57
CA VAL A 135 -0.54 -0.50 -19.66
C VAL A 135 -0.94 0.08 -21.03
N GLY A 136 0.00 0.80 -21.65
CA GLY A 136 -0.19 1.44 -22.96
C GLY A 136 -0.96 2.77 -22.94
N PHE A 137 -1.32 3.28 -21.75
CA PHE A 137 -1.99 4.58 -21.59
C PHE A 137 -0.98 5.71 -21.42
N GLU A 138 -1.08 6.77 -22.23
CA GLU A 138 -0.32 8.02 -22.07
C GLU A 138 1.19 7.81 -21.83
N GLY A 139 1.80 6.87 -22.54
CA GLY A 139 3.24 6.60 -22.46
C GLY A 139 3.70 5.90 -21.17
N PHE A 140 2.81 5.28 -20.40
CA PHE A 140 3.21 4.47 -19.25
C PHE A 140 4.25 3.40 -19.66
N PRO A 141 5.44 3.37 -19.03
CA PRO A 141 6.59 2.66 -19.60
C PRO A 141 6.61 1.16 -19.31
N LEU A 142 5.76 0.67 -18.42
CA LEU A 142 5.79 -0.72 -17.94
C LEU A 142 4.71 -1.57 -18.61
N THR A 143 5.04 -2.82 -18.90
CA THR A 143 4.13 -3.80 -19.52
C THR A 143 3.97 -5.08 -18.73
N LYS A 144 4.77 -5.26 -17.67
CA LYS A 144 4.75 -6.42 -16.78
C LYS A 144 4.82 -5.96 -15.33
N LEU A 145 4.11 -6.68 -14.48
CA LEU A 145 4.10 -6.52 -13.04
C LEU A 145 4.50 -7.84 -12.40
N ASN A 146 5.48 -7.79 -11.49
CA ASN A 146 5.85 -8.92 -10.65
C ASN A 146 5.72 -8.51 -9.18
N VAL A 147 4.89 -9.22 -8.43
CA VAL A 147 4.70 -9.02 -6.99
C VAL A 147 5.32 -10.18 -6.24
N SER A 148 6.16 -9.87 -5.25
CA SER A 148 6.78 -10.85 -4.36
C SER A 148 6.51 -10.49 -2.91
N VAL A 149 6.53 -11.48 -2.01
CA VAL A 149 6.61 -11.24 -0.57
C VAL A 149 8.00 -11.66 -0.11
N VAL A 150 8.79 -10.69 0.36
CA VAL A 150 10.21 -10.88 0.71
C VAL A 150 10.44 -10.98 2.21
N GLY A 151 9.48 -10.53 3.02
CA GLY A 151 9.63 -10.54 4.47
C GLY A 151 8.33 -10.77 5.23
N TYR A 152 8.47 -11.28 6.45
CA TYR A 152 7.39 -11.47 7.41
C TYR A 152 7.83 -10.96 8.79
N ALA A 153 7.04 -10.06 9.35
CA ALA A 153 7.12 -9.70 10.75
C ALA A 153 6.08 -10.50 11.56
N VAL A 154 6.53 -11.21 12.60
CA VAL A 154 5.69 -12.07 13.45
C VAL A 154 6.01 -11.85 14.92
N LYS A 155 5.07 -12.15 15.83
CA LYS A 155 5.35 -12.09 17.28
C LYS A 155 6.34 -13.16 17.69
N ASN A 156 6.26 -14.34 17.06
CA ASN A 156 7.15 -15.46 17.30
C ASN A 156 7.45 -16.16 15.96
N LYS A 157 8.73 -16.45 15.69
CA LYS A 157 9.17 -17.13 14.47
C LYS A 157 8.45 -18.46 14.23
N ASN A 158 8.05 -19.16 15.29
CA ASN A 158 7.29 -20.42 15.23
C ASN A 158 5.87 -20.24 14.66
N GLN A 159 5.40 -19.01 14.42
CA GLN A 159 4.15 -18.76 13.70
C GLN A 159 4.27 -19.03 12.20
N LEU A 160 5.48 -19.04 11.65
CA LEU A 160 5.72 -19.38 10.25
C LEU A 160 6.02 -20.87 10.12
N GLU A 161 5.18 -21.59 9.39
CA GLU A 161 5.36 -23.03 9.15
C GLU A 161 5.91 -23.32 7.77
N GLY A 162 6.69 -24.39 7.61
CA GLY A 162 7.31 -24.77 6.34
C GLY A 162 8.59 -23.99 6.04
N ASP A 163 9.00 -23.99 4.76
CA ASP A 163 10.22 -23.30 4.34
C ASP A 163 10.07 -21.78 4.40
N ILE A 164 11.04 -21.14 5.06
CA ILE A 164 11.16 -19.69 5.26
C ILE A 164 12.56 -19.19 4.88
N SER A 165 13.37 -20.00 4.21
CA SER A 165 14.77 -19.70 3.87
C SER A 165 14.93 -18.48 2.96
N LYS A 166 13.90 -18.15 2.18
CA LYS A 166 13.86 -16.99 1.27
C LYS A 166 13.14 -15.77 1.85
N LEU A 167 12.77 -15.80 3.13
CA LEU A 167 12.06 -14.71 3.78
C LEU A 167 12.96 -14.05 4.82
N ASP A 168 12.97 -12.73 4.80
CA ASP A 168 13.43 -11.96 5.95
C ASP A 168 12.40 -12.05 7.07
N VAL A 169 12.79 -12.66 8.19
CA VAL A 169 11.88 -12.86 9.33
C VAL A 169 12.22 -11.88 10.43
N TYR A 170 11.28 -11.01 10.73
CA TYR A 170 11.38 -10.01 11.79
C TYR A 170 10.55 -10.41 13.00
N THR A 171 11.11 -10.24 14.20
CA THR A 171 10.41 -10.40 15.49
C THR A 171 10.40 -9.09 16.29
N THR A 172 10.81 -8.00 15.66
CA THR A 172 10.69 -6.63 16.17
C THR A 172 9.24 -6.19 16.21
N LYS A 173 8.96 -5.17 17.02
CA LYS A 173 7.62 -4.62 17.21
C LYS A 173 7.68 -3.10 17.10
N ASP A 174 6.60 -2.52 16.63
CA ASP A 174 6.39 -1.09 16.67
C ASP A 174 6.06 -0.62 18.12
N PRO A 175 5.89 0.69 18.37
CA PRO A 175 5.55 1.22 19.69
C PRO A 175 4.24 0.66 20.29
N ASP A 176 3.31 0.19 19.45
CA ASP A 176 2.03 -0.40 19.86
C ASP A 176 2.14 -1.91 20.14
N GLY A 177 3.35 -2.48 20.00
CA GLY A 177 3.62 -3.89 20.24
C GLY A 177 3.23 -4.82 19.09
N VAL A 178 2.94 -4.27 17.91
CA VAL A 178 2.56 -5.01 16.69
C VAL A 178 3.83 -5.41 15.93
N PRO A 179 3.97 -6.67 15.47
CA PRO A 179 5.14 -7.11 14.71
C PRO A 179 5.46 -6.18 13.55
N GLU A 180 6.68 -5.70 13.43
CA GLU A 180 7.07 -4.67 12.46
C GLU A 180 8.19 -5.16 11.53
N CYS A 181 8.02 -4.93 10.23
CA CYS A 181 9.08 -5.13 9.24
C CYS A 181 10.17 -4.06 9.44
N ASP A 182 11.44 -4.38 9.17
CA ASP A 182 12.53 -3.43 9.43
C ASP A 182 12.42 -2.17 8.55
N VAL A 183 12.09 -1.03 9.16
CA VAL A 183 11.94 0.27 8.46
C VAL A 183 13.24 0.70 7.75
N ARG A 184 14.41 0.17 8.16
CA ARG A 184 15.66 0.41 7.44
C ARG A 184 15.65 -0.19 6.03
N CYS A 185 14.80 -1.18 5.76
CA CYS A 185 14.61 -1.82 4.46
C CYS A 185 13.40 -1.29 3.68
N TYR A 186 12.62 -0.38 4.27
CA TYR A 186 11.44 0.17 3.62
C TYR A 186 11.81 1.26 2.60
N ARG A 187 11.51 1.05 1.31
CA ARG A 187 11.80 2.03 0.24
C ARG A 187 11.28 3.43 0.58
N GLY A 188 10.07 3.53 1.14
CA GLY A 188 9.47 4.84 1.44
C GLY A 188 10.22 5.66 2.49
N ALA A 189 11.03 5.02 3.34
CA ALA A 189 11.92 5.71 4.28
C ALA A 189 13.26 6.14 3.64
N HIS A 190 13.60 5.62 2.45
CA HIS A 190 14.89 5.80 1.77
C HIS A 190 14.67 6.19 0.30
N LEU A 191 13.88 7.24 0.06
CA LEU A 191 13.59 7.77 -1.28
C LEU A 191 14.82 8.36 -1.99
N ASP A 192 15.90 8.60 -1.26
CA ASP A 192 17.24 8.92 -1.77
C ASP A 192 18.00 7.69 -2.31
N GLY A 193 17.44 6.49 -2.11
CA GLY A 193 18.04 5.22 -2.48
C GLY A 193 19.06 4.68 -1.49
N ASN A 194 19.27 5.33 -0.34
CA ASN A 194 20.26 4.93 0.65
C ASN A 194 19.75 3.82 1.57
N LEU A 195 19.89 2.58 1.12
CA LEU A 195 19.54 1.38 1.90
C LEU A 195 20.74 0.77 2.64
N SER A 196 21.80 1.55 2.92
CA SER A 196 23.01 1.04 3.60
C SER A 196 22.76 0.49 5.00
N GLN A 197 21.67 0.93 5.65
CA GLN A 197 21.26 0.48 6.96
C GLN A 197 20.31 -0.73 6.92
N CYS A 198 19.80 -1.12 5.74
CA CYS A 198 18.99 -2.31 5.58
C CYS A 198 19.89 -3.56 5.70
N PRO A 199 19.60 -4.50 6.61
CA PRO A 199 20.25 -5.80 6.60
C PRO A 199 19.97 -6.50 5.26
N GLY A 200 21.03 -6.81 4.49
CA GLY A 200 20.91 -7.35 3.13
C GLY A 200 20.82 -6.29 2.02
N GLY A 201 20.81 -5.01 2.38
CA GLY A 201 20.89 -3.89 1.44
C GLY A 201 19.70 -3.83 0.49
N LYS A 202 19.97 -3.44 -0.77
CA LYS A 202 18.92 -3.23 -1.78
C LYS A 202 18.13 -4.50 -2.11
N GLU A 203 18.74 -5.68 -2.00
CA GLU A 203 18.10 -6.97 -2.34
C GLU A 203 17.00 -7.35 -1.34
N ASN A 204 17.14 -6.92 -0.09
CA ASN A 204 16.20 -7.19 1.01
C ASN A 204 15.20 -6.05 1.23
N ARG A 205 15.15 -5.08 0.31
CA ARG A 205 14.20 -3.96 0.40
C ARG A 205 12.78 -4.42 0.14
N TYR A 206 11.83 -3.77 0.80
CA TYR A 206 10.42 -3.86 0.46
C TYR A 206 9.85 -2.49 0.09
N ASP A 207 8.89 -2.50 -0.83
CA ASP A 207 8.22 -1.32 -1.37
C ASP A 207 6.88 -1.06 -0.66
N ILE A 208 6.17 -2.13 -0.29
CA ILE A 208 4.83 -2.07 0.31
C ILE A 208 4.75 -2.97 1.53
N SER A 209 3.99 -2.58 2.55
CA SER A 209 3.69 -3.45 3.68
C SER A 209 2.22 -3.88 3.72
N LEU A 210 1.98 -5.18 3.87
CA LEU A 210 0.64 -5.73 4.12
C LEU A 210 0.51 -6.02 5.61
N TRP A 211 -0.37 -5.32 6.29
CA TRP A 211 -0.61 -5.46 7.71
C TRP A 211 -1.87 -6.31 7.90
N LEU A 212 -1.68 -7.52 8.40
CA LEU A 212 -2.78 -8.41 8.77
C LEU A 212 -2.97 -8.27 10.28
N ASP A 213 -3.80 -7.31 10.66
CA ASP A 213 -3.89 -6.81 12.03
C ASP A 213 -5.15 -7.31 12.75
N LYS A 214 -4.94 -8.06 13.85
CA LYS A 214 -6.05 -8.59 14.63
C LYS A 214 -6.92 -7.52 15.30
N SER A 215 -6.45 -6.29 15.47
CA SER A 215 -7.28 -5.18 15.95
C SER A 215 -8.45 -4.87 14.98
N LEU A 216 -8.33 -5.27 13.71
CA LEU A 216 -9.37 -5.17 12.70
C LEU A 216 -10.21 -6.45 12.55
N GLN A 217 -10.05 -7.45 13.44
CA GLN A 217 -10.92 -8.63 13.42
C GLN A 217 -12.38 -8.24 13.66
N GLY A 218 -13.28 -8.82 12.85
CA GLY A 218 -14.70 -8.50 12.87
C GLY A 218 -15.06 -7.15 12.27
N GLN A 219 -14.09 -6.36 11.80
CA GLN A 219 -14.34 -5.10 11.12
C GLN A 219 -14.38 -5.31 9.60
N MET A 220 -15.35 -4.68 8.94
CA MET A 220 -15.47 -4.65 7.48
C MET A 220 -14.88 -3.35 6.93
N GLY A 221 -13.57 -3.22 7.02
CA GLY A 221 -12.83 -2.08 6.49
C GLY A 221 -11.32 -2.26 6.64
N GLY A 222 -10.57 -1.27 6.17
CA GLY A 222 -9.12 -1.27 6.22
C GLY A 222 -8.53 0.13 6.24
N TYR A 223 -7.21 0.16 6.19
CA TYR A 223 -6.43 1.37 5.95
C TYR A 223 -5.51 1.14 4.76
N GLY A 224 -5.31 2.18 3.98
CA GLY A 224 -4.52 2.11 2.77
C GLY A 224 -3.89 3.45 2.46
N TYR A 225 -2.62 3.42 2.07
CA TYR A 225 -1.93 4.58 1.54
C TYR A 225 -0.71 4.15 0.72
N ASN A 226 0.18 5.08 0.39
CA ASN A 226 1.40 4.78 -0.35
C ASN A 226 2.33 3.77 0.34
N TRP A 227 2.22 3.57 1.65
CA TRP A 227 3.03 2.61 2.42
C TRP A 227 2.51 1.18 2.35
N GLY A 228 1.23 1.00 2.02
CA GLY A 228 0.61 -0.30 1.93
C GLY A 228 -0.82 -0.36 2.44
N GLN A 229 -1.20 -1.54 2.88
CA GLN A 229 -2.58 -1.89 3.20
C GLN A 229 -2.64 -2.57 4.55
N GLU A 230 -3.68 -2.29 5.33
CA GLU A 230 -3.96 -2.92 6.61
C GLU A 230 -5.41 -3.41 6.64
N LEU A 231 -5.56 -4.69 6.95
CA LEU A 231 -6.84 -5.39 6.92
C LEU A 231 -6.95 -6.36 8.09
N GLY A 232 -8.18 -6.73 8.43
CA GLY A 232 -8.45 -7.86 9.29
C GLY A 232 -7.87 -9.16 8.70
N PRO A 233 -7.07 -9.93 9.46
CA PRO A 233 -6.41 -11.15 8.97
C PRO A 233 -7.42 -12.18 8.48
N ASP A 234 -8.49 -12.42 9.22
CA ASP A 234 -9.48 -13.44 8.88
C ASP A 234 -10.28 -13.03 7.62
N TYR A 235 -10.60 -11.74 7.47
CA TYR A 235 -11.20 -11.23 6.24
C TYR A 235 -10.31 -11.51 5.03
N PHE A 236 -9.03 -11.14 5.11
CA PHE A 236 -8.09 -11.33 4.00
C PHE A 236 -7.92 -12.80 3.66
N LEU A 237 -7.68 -13.66 4.65
CA LEU A 237 -7.44 -15.09 4.43
C LEU A 237 -8.68 -15.82 3.91
N ASN A 238 -9.87 -15.48 4.39
CA ASN A 238 -11.12 -16.07 3.89
C ASN A 238 -11.42 -15.68 2.44
N ASN A 239 -10.88 -14.55 1.97
CA ASN A 239 -11.07 -14.06 0.60
C ASN A 239 -9.83 -14.23 -0.28
N VAL A 240 -8.75 -14.87 0.20
CA VAL A 240 -7.44 -14.89 -0.48
C VAL A 240 -7.48 -15.49 -1.89
N ASN A 241 -8.46 -16.36 -2.16
CA ASN A 241 -8.66 -16.98 -3.47
C ASN A 241 -9.71 -16.28 -4.34
N ASN A 242 -10.41 -15.28 -3.82
CA ASN A 242 -11.43 -14.55 -4.57
C ASN A 242 -10.77 -13.66 -5.62
N ASP A 243 -11.37 -13.60 -6.81
CA ASP A 243 -10.87 -12.75 -7.90
C ASP A 243 -10.78 -11.28 -7.48
N ASN A 244 -11.79 -10.81 -6.72
CA ASN A 244 -11.85 -9.46 -6.18
C ASN A 244 -11.87 -9.50 -4.65
N ILE A 245 -10.75 -9.16 -4.02
CA ILE A 245 -10.66 -8.95 -2.58
C ILE A 245 -11.00 -7.49 -2.31
N HIS A 246 -12.30 -7.21 -2.13
CA HIS A 246 -12.86 -5.85 -2.12
C HIS A 246 -12.05 -4.83 -1.31
N ILE A 247 -11.84 -5.07 -0.01
CA ILE A 247 -11.13 -4.12 0.86
C ILE A 247 -9.68 -3.97 0.40
N LEU A 248 -9.00 -5.06 0.03
CA LEU A 248 -7.62 -4.97 -0.46
C LEU A 248 -7.53 -4.12 -1.74
N LEU A 249 -8.44 -4.32 -2.69
CA LEU A 249 -8.46 -3.55 -3.93
C LEU A 249 -8.68 -2.06 -3.66
N HIS A 250 -9.58 -1.72 -2.73
CA HIS A 250 -9.80 -0.35 -2.26
C HIS A 250 -8.52 0.25 -1.67
N GLU A 251 -7.90 -0.44 -0.71
CA GLU A 251 -6.70 0.07 -0.03
C GLU A 251 -5.49 0.19 -0.98
N ILE A 252 -5.38 -0.68 -1.99
CA ILE A 252 -4.38 -0.53 -3.07
C ILE A 252 -4.64 0.76 -3.87
N GLY A 253 -5.90 1.10 -4.14
CA GLY A 253 -6.25 2.32 -4.86
C GLY A 253 -5.76 3.58 -4.14
N HIS A 254 -5.80 3.62 -2.81
CA HIS A 254 -5.17 4.70 -2.02
C HIS A 254 -3.67 4.77 -2.22
N GLY A 255 -2.99 3.63 -2.34
CA GLY A 255 -1.56 3.58 -2.67
C GLY A 255 -1.22 4.14 -4.07
N PHE A 256 -2.18 4.19 -4.98
CA PHE A 256 -2.05 4.88 -6.26
C PHE A 256 -2.29 6.40 -6.19
N GLY A 257 -2.62 6.95 -5.02
CA GLY A 257 -2.93 8.38 -4.85
C GLY A 257 -4.41 8.71 -5.03
N LEU A 258 -5.27 7.70 -5.16
CA LEU A 258 -6.71 7.91 -5.29
C LEU A 258 -7.31 8.15 -3.91
N LEU A 259 -7.95 9.30 -3.71
CA LEU A 259 -8.74 9.59 -2.51
C LEU A 259 -10.22 9.58 -2.90
N GLY A 260 -11.00 8.72 -2.25
CA GLY A 260 -12.44 8.63 -2.47
C GLY A 260 -13.18 9.65 -1.61
N GLN A 261 -14.05 10.44 -2.23
CA GLN A 261 -15.08 11.16 -1.49
C GLN A 261 -16.50 10.77 -1.90
N THR A 262 -16.77 10.32 -3.12
CA THR A 262 -18.06 9.67 -3.46
C THR A 262 -17.98 8.79 -4.72
N ASN A 263 -18.49 7.54 -4.62
CA ASN A 263 -18.74 6.53 -5.65
C ASN A 263 -17.51 5.75 -6.19
N PHE A 264 -17.74 4.49 -6.60
CA PHE A 264 -16.80 3.49 -7.17
C PHE A 264 -15.96 2.73 -6.14
N ILE A 265 -15.04 1.82 -6.50
CA ILE A 265 -14.42 0.95 -5.47
C ILE A 265 -13.79 1.79 -4.36
N MET A 266 -13.29 2.99 -4.69
CA MET A 266 -12.76 3.99 -3.77
C MET A 266 -13.78 4.64 -2.82
N MET A 267 -15.07 4.32 -2.94
CA MET A 267 -16.07 4.42 -1.88
C MET A 267 -16.37 3.00 -1.40
N ALA A 268 -15.87 2.68 -0.21
CA ALA A 268 -16.01 1.36 0.39
C ALA A 268 -17.48 0.92 0.42
N GLY A 269 -17.77 -0.23 -0.22
CA GLY A 269 -19.11 -0.81 -0.30
C GLY A 269 -19.96 -0.40 -1.51
N SER A 270 -19.52 0.55 -2.33
CA SER A 270 -20.29 0.98 -3.51
C SER A 270 -20.06 0.13 -4.77
N ALA A 271 -18.92 -0.56 -4.85
CA ALA A 271 -18.59 -1.57 -5.85
C ALA A 271 -17.68 -2.62 -5.18
N THR A 272 -17.67 -3.86 -5.66
CA THR A 272 -16.82 -4.96 -5.12
C THR A 272 -15.57 -5.22 -5.96
N GLU A 273 -15.40 -4.48 -7.05
CA GLU A 273 -14.29 -4.60 -8.00
C GLU A 273 -13.93 -3.25 -8.63
N VAL A 274 -12.75 -3.16 -9.24
CA VAL A 274 -12.28 -1.95 -9.93
C VAL A 274 -13.22 -1.63 -11.10
N THR A 275 -13.77 -0.42 -11.13
CA THR A 275 -14.73 0.02 -12.14
C THR A 275 -14.07 0.81 -13.27
N GLU A 276 -14.83 1.10 -14.35
CA GLU A 276 -14.36 1.99 -15.40
C GLU A 276 -14.03 3.41 -14.86
N PHE A 277 -14.79 3.90 -13.89
CA PHE A 277 -14.52 5.22 -13.34
C PHE A 277 -13.24 5.24 -12.50
N ASP A 278 -13.00 4.21 -11.68
CA ASP A 278 -11.74 4.03 -10.96
C ASP A 278 -10.55 4.00 -11.93
N ALA A 279 -10.73 3.32 -13.07
CA ALA A 279 -9.72 3.28 -14.12
C ALA A 279 -9.45 4.67 -14.72
N TRP A 280 -10.49 5.47 -14.98
CA TRP A 280 -10.31 6.85 -15.42
C TRP A 280 -9.71 7.75 -14.36
N MET A 281 -10.02 7.56 -13.07
CA MET A 281 -9.34 8.25 -11.97
C MET A 281 -7.84 7.94 -11.94
N LEU A 282 -7.47 6.66 -12.05
CA LEU A 282 -6.06 6.25 -12.08
C LEU A 282 -5.33 6.83 -13.29
N ARG A 283 -5.96 6.81 -14.47
CA ARG A 283 -5.43 7.43 -15.69
C ARG A 283 -5.25 8.95 -15.53
N ASP A 284 -6.19 9.61 -14.86
CA ASP A 284 -6.12 11.04 -14.57
C ASP A 284 -4.99 11.38 -13.59
N TRP A 285 -4.80 10.54 -12.57
CA TRP A 285 -3.68 10.64 -11.65
C TRP A 285 -2.35 10.46 -12.39
N TRP A 286 -2.21 9.40 -13.19
CA TRP A 286 -1.00 9.11 -13.96
C TRP A 286 -0.58 10.28 -14.83
N ARG A 287 -1.47 10.84 -15.66
CA ARG A 287 -1.08 11.92 -16.59
C ARG A 287 -0.57 13.16 -15.85
N LYS A 288 -1.10 13.45 -14.65
CA LYS A 288 -0.72 14.59 -13.83
C LYS A 288 0.57 14.31 -13.05
N LEU A 289 0.71 13.11 -12.50
CA LEU A 289 1.93 12.66 -11.84
C LEU A 289 3.10 12.64 -12.83
N LYS A 290 2.91 12.07 -14.02
CA LYS A 290 3.87 12.07 -15.13
C LYS A 290 4.37 13.48 -15.43
N ALA A 291 3.45 14.42 -15.64
CA ALA A 291 3.79 15.82 -15.91
C ALA A 291 4.57 16.47 -14.75
N ASN A 292 4.18 16.21 -13.50
CA ASN A 292 4.88 16.72 -12.32
C ASN A 292 6.27 16.10 -12.12
N ARG A 293 6.47 14.86 -12.57
CA ARG A 293 7.75 14.14 -12.49
C ARG A 293 8.69 14.45 -13.65
N GLY A 294 8.16 14.92 -14.79
CA GLY A 294 8.92 15.06 -16.03
C GLY A 294 9.25 13.72 -16.69
N TRP A 295 8.37 12.71 -16.53
CA TRP A 295 8.46 11.42 -17.21
C TRP A 295 7.84 11.44 -18.61
#